data_AF-A0A818WI36-F1
#
_entry.id   AF-A0A818WI36-F1
#
_cell.length_a   1.000
_cell.length_b   1.000
_cell.length_c   1.000
_cell.angle_alpha   90.00
_cell.angle_beta   90.00
_cell.angle_gamma   90.00
#
_symmetry.space_group_name_H-M   'P 1'
#
loop_
_entity.id
_entity.type
_entity.pdbx_description
1 polymer ?
#
loop_
_entity_poly.entity_id
_entity_poly.type
_entity_poly.pdbx_seq_one_letter_code
_entity_poly.pdbx_strand_id
1 'polypeptide(L)'
;MDANEKFYIRNIVLSYLEACLINRDPQKKIQEDIAKKKRMTVLNAIIQHKIETEIQAVYAIQYFINKLEHPPRRAIIEMSTKDFFFVG
;
A
#
# COMPACT_ATOMS: atom_id res chain seq x y z
N MET A 1 -19.70 11.23 5.65
CA MET A 1 -18.66 10.37 6.25
C MET A 1 -18.08 10.91 7.55
N ASP A 2 -17.98 10.05 8.57
CA ASP A 2 -17.26 10.30 9.83
C ASP A 2 -15.72 10.35 9.63
N ALA A 3 -14.98 10.98 10.55
CA ALA A 3 -13.53 11.08 10.47
C ALA A 3 -12.84 9.70 10.59
N ASN A 4 -13.33 8.81 11.46
CA ASN A 4 -12.76 7.47 11.62
C ASN A 4 -13.02 6.62 10.37
N GLU A 5 -14.18 6.76 9.73
CA GLU A 5 -14.48 6.10 8.46
C GLU A 5 -13.49 6.54 7.36
N LYS A 6 -13.19 7.85 7.27
CA LYS A 6 -12.15 8.36 6.35
C LYS A 6 -10.76 7.76 6.62
N PHE A 7 -10.35 7.71 7.88
CA PHE A 7 -9.06 7.13 8.28
C PHE A 7 -8.99 5.63 7.97
N TYR A 8 -10.08 4.90 8.23
CA TYR A 8 -10.18 3.47 7.97
C TYR A 8 -9.99 3.16 6.48
N ILE A 9 -10.72 3.85 5.60
CA ILE A 9 -10.61 3.68 4.14
C ILE A 9 -9.19 3.98 3.67
N ARG A 10 -8.62 5.11 4.10
CA ARG A 10 -7.27 5.51 3.75
C ARG A 10 -6.24 4.45 4.15
N ASN A 11 -6.31 3.95 5.38
CA ASN A 11 -5.35 2.97 5.89
C ASN A 11 -5.43 1.62 5.17
N ILE A 12 -6.64 1.18 4.80
CA ILE A 12 -6.81 -0.06 4.02
C ILE A 12 -6.23 0.08 2.63
N VAL A 13 -6.50 1.19 1.94
CA VAL A 13 -5.97 1.46 0.61
C VAL A 13 -4.44 1.53 0.65
N LEU A 14 -3.86 2.23 1.62
CA LEU A 14 -2.40 2.30 1.80
C LEU A 14 -1.78 0.93 2.10
N SER A 15 -2.38 0.15 3.00
CA SER A 15 -1.89 -1.20 3.33
C SER A 15 -1.91 -2.14 2.13
N TYR A 16 -2.89 -2.00 1.24
CA TYR A 16 -2.93 -2.76 -0.01
C TYR A 16 -1.83 -2.35 -0.98
N LEU A 17 -1.62 -1.04 -1.15
CA LEU A 17 -0.60 -0.50 -2.05
C LEU A 17 0.81 -0.85 -1.56
N GLU A 18 1.09 -0.73 -0.26
CA GLU A 18 2.37 -1.12 0.34
C GLU A 18 2.65 -2.61 0.16
N ALA A 19 1.62 -3.45 0.32
CA ALA A 19 1.77 -4.88 0.06
C ALA A 19 2.03 -5.25 -1.40
N CYS A 20 1.63 -4.40 -2.36
CA CYS A 20 1.97 -4.59 -3.77
C CYS A 20 3.43 -4.24 -4.09
N LEU A 21 4.13 -3.51 -3.20
CA LEU A 21 5.54 -3.16 -3.34
C LEU A 21 6.49 -4.17 -2.69
N ILE A 22 6.02 -4.96 -1.71
CA ILE A 22 6.88 -5.94 -1.03
C ILE A 22 7.25 -7.04 -2.04
N ASN A 23 8.56 -7.20 -2.22
CA ASN A 23 9.27 -8.05 -3.18
C ASN A 23 8.52 -9.26 -3.73
N ARG A 24 8.44 -9.30 -5.07
CA ARG A 24 8.05 -10.46 -5.88
C ARG A 24 9.15 -11.52 -5.81
N ASP A 25 9.10 -12.37 -4.80
CA ASP A 25 9.87 -13.61 -4.84
C ASP A 25 9.23 -14.50 -5.92
N PRO A 26 9.93 -14.87 -7.02
CA PRO A 26 9.37 -15.68 -8.10
C PRO A 26 8.78 -16.99 -7.58
N GLN A 27 9.27 -17.51 -6.45
CA GLN A 27 8.80 -18.75 -5.84
C GLN A 27 7.48 -18.59 -5.07
N LYS A 28 7.09 -17.37 -4.69
CA LYS A 28 5.86 -17.07 -3.92
C LYS A 28 4.76 -16.41 -4.75
N LYS A 29 4.99 -16.19 -6.04
CA LYS A 29 4.08 -15.53 -6.98
C LYS A 29 2.64 -16.03 -6.93
N ILE A 30 2.41 -17.35 -6.82
CA ILE A 30 1.06 -17.94 -6.75
C ILE A 30 0.35 -17.55 -5.45
N GLN A 31 1.05 -17.57 -4.32
CA GLN A 31 0.47 -17.19 -3.02
C GLN A 31 0.23 -15.68 -2.95
N GLU A 32 1.10 -14.88 -3.56
CA GLU A 32 0.94 -13.44 -3.71
C GLU A 32 -0.26 -13.09 -4.60
N ASP A 33 -0.47 -13.78 -5.72
CA ASP A 33 -1.62 -13.56 -6.60
C ASP A 33 -2.94 -13.91 -5.90
N ILE A 34 -2.98 -15.00 -5.12
CA ILE A 34 -4.15 -15.35 -4.30
C ILE A 34 -4.39 -14.29 -3.21
N ALA A 35 -3.35 -13.84 -2.52
CA ALA A 35 -3.44 -12.81 -1.50
C ALA A 35 -3.90 -11.47 -2.10
N LYS A 36 -3.38 -11.08 -3.25
CA LYS A 36 -3.76 -9.88 -3.99
C LYS A 36 -5.22 -9.94 -4.41
N LYS A 37 -5.69 -11.08 -4.95
CA LYS A 37 -7.09 -11.28 -5.31
C LYS A 37 -8.02 -11.15 -4.10
N LYS A 38 -7.68 -11.77 -2.97
CA LYS A 38 -8.46 -11.65 -1.72
C LYS A 38 -8.53 -10.20 -1.20
N ARG A 39 -7.40 -9.49 -1.18
CA ARG A 39 -7.37 -8.09 -0.75
C ARG A 39 -8.15 -7.18 -1.70
N MET A 40 -8.10 -7.45 -3.01
CA MET A 40 -8.88 -6.72 -4.01
C MET A 40 -10.39 -6.90 -3.80
N THR A 41 -10.85 -8.12 -3.47
CA THR A 41 -12.26 -8.37 -3.15
C THR A 41 -12.69 -7.58 -1.91
N VAL A 42 -11.85 -7.52 -0.88
CA VAL A 42 -12.13 -6.73 0.34
C VAL A 42 -12.19 -5.23 0.03
N LEU A 43 -11.24 -4.72 -0.76
CA LEU A 43 -11.25 -3.33 -1.24
C LEU A 43 -12.53 -3.01 -2.01
N ASN A 44 -12.93 -3.86 -2.95
CA ASN A 44 -14.15 -3.66 -3.71
C ASN A 44 -15.38 -3.66 -2.80
N ALA A 45 -15.47 -4.56 -1.81
CA ALA A 45 -16.60 -4.60 -0.87
C ALA A 45 -16.67 -3.35 0.04
N ILE A 46 -15.52 -2.78 0.39
CA ILE A 46 -15.43 -1.60 1.27
C ILE A 46 -15.67 -0.31 0.48
N ILE A 47 -15.17 -0.22 -0.75
CA ILE A 47 -15.33 0.94 -1.63
C ILE A 47 -16.73 0.96 -2.24
N GLN A 48 -17.37 -0.21 -2.42
CA GLN A 48 -18.56 -0.41 -3.24
C GLN A 48 -19.62 0.69 -3.05
N HIS A 49 -19.77 1.49 -4.11
CA HIS A 49 -20.91 2.36 -4.43
C HIS A 49 -21.17 3.56 -3.52
N LYS A 50 -20.18 3.99 -2.74
CA LYS A 50 -20.22 5.29 -2.05
C LYS A 50 -19.19 6.23 -2.68
N ILE A 51 -19.66 7.29 -3.33
CA ILE A 51 -18.83 8.32 -3.96
C ILE A 51 -17.81 8.89 -2.95
N GLU A 52 -18.21 9.08 -1.69
CA GLU A 52 -17.32 9.59 -0.64
C GLU A 52 -16.13 8.67 -0.34
N THR A 53 -16.32 7.35 -0.35
CA THR A 53 -15.24 6.38 -0.11
C THR A 53 -14.33 6.23 -1.32
N GLU A 54 -14.87 6.33 -2.54
CA GLU A 54 -14.07 6.37 -3.77
C GLU A 54 -13.13 7.58 -3.78
N ILE A 55 -13.64 8.77 -3.42
CA ILE A 55 -12.83 9.99 -3.32
C ILE A 55 -11.70 9.81 -2.29
N GLN A 56 -11.99 9.22 -1.12
CA GLN A 56 -10.93 8.96 -0.13
C GLN A 56 -9.89 7.95 -0.61
N ALA A 57 -10.31 6.93 -1.37
CA ALA A 57 -9.38 5.99 -1.96
C ALA A 57 -8.45 6.68 -2.97
N VAL A 58 -8.97 7.60 -3.77
CA VAL A 58 -8.15 8.42 -4.70
C VAL A 58 -7.15 9.28 -3.94
N TYR A 59 -7.56 9.96 -2.85
CA TYR A 59 -6.63 10.73 -2.01
C TYR A 59 -5.55 9.85 -1.37
N ALA A 60 -5.90 8.63 -0.95
CA ALA A 60 -4.93 7.68 -0.41
C ALA A 60 -3.90 7.26 -1.47
N ILE A 61 -4.33 7.02 -2.71
CA ILE A 61 -3.44 6.72 -3.84
C ILE A 61 -2.53 7.91 -4.15
N GLN A 62 -3.08 9.13 -4.23
CA GLN A 62 -2.29 10.33 -4.47
C GLN A 62 -1.24 10.55 -3.37
N TYR A 63 -1.61 10.37 -2.10
CA TYR A 63 -0.69 10.45 -0.98
C TYR A 63 0.42 9.41 -1.07
N PHE A 64 0.08 8.18 -1.47
CA PHE A 64 1.03 7.10 -1.64
C PHE A 64 2.05 7.41 -2.76
N ILE A 65 1.58 7.87 -3.92
CA ILE A 65 2.44 8.27 -5.04
C ILE A 65 3.39 9.39 -4.59
N ASN A 66 2.86 10.42 -3.92
CA ASN A 66 3.69 11.52 -3.42
C ASN A 66 4.76 11.05 -2.40
N LYS A 67 4.44 10.06 -1.55
CA LYS A 67 5.40 9.44 -0.62
C LYS A 67 6.51 8.66 -1.37
N LEU A 68 6.21 8.11 -2.54
CA LEU A 68 7.19 7.42 -3.39
C LEU A 68 8.07 8.40 -4.17
N GLU A 69 7.50 9.47 -4.70
CA GLU A 69 8.24 10.52 -5.41
C GLU A 69 9.12 11.34 -4.46
N HIS A 70 8.62 11.58 -3.24
CA HIS A 70 9.31 12.35 -2.20
C HIS A 70 9.47 11.48 -0.95
N PRO A 71 10.39 10.51 -0.96
CA PRO A 71 10.61 9.64 0.19
C PRO A 71 10.96 10.50 1.42
N PRO A 72 10.32 10.27 2.57
CA PRO A 72 10.66 11.02 3.77
C PRO A 72 12.13 10.76 4.12
N ARG A 73 12.89 11.80 4.52
CA ARG A 73 14.34 11.72 4.82
C ARG A 73 14.75 10.53 5.70
N ARG A 74 13.85 9.99 6.54
CA ARG A 74 14.11 8.80 7.37
C ARG A 74 14.20 7.48 6.59
N ALA A 75 13.53 7.36 5.44
CA ALA A 75 13.60 6.17 4.58
C ALA A 75 14.96 6.02 3.87
N ILE A 76 15.70 7.12 3.71
CA ILE A 76 17.03 7.14 3.09
C ILE A 76 18.06 6.41 3.97
N ILE A 77 17.87 6.43 5.30
CA ILE A 77 18.81 5.81 6.24
C ILE A 77 18.64 4.27 6.25
N GLU A 78 17.41 3.75 6.12
CA GLU A 78 17.18 2.29 6.12
C GLU A 78 17.57 1.60 4.81
N MET A 79 17.51 2.30 3.67
CA MET A 79 18.04 1.77 2.41
C MET A 79 19.56 1.68 2.40
N SER A 80 20.27 2.66 3.00
CA SER A 80 21.74 2.66 3.05
C SER A 80 22.32 1.55 3.95
N THR A 81 21.59 1.07 4.96
CA THR A 81 22.10 0.02 5.88
C THR A 81 21.92 -1.40 5.37
N LYS A 82 21.02 -1.65 4.40
CA LYS A 82 20.81 -2.99 3.84
C LYS A 82 21.79 -3.33 2.71
N ASP A 83 22.43 -2.31 2.12
CA ASP A 83 23.45 -2.50 1.08
C ASP A 83 24.87 -2.75 1.64
N PHE A 84 25.07 -2.72 2.96
CA PHE A 84 26.40 -2.86 3.59
C PHE A 84 26.70 -4.22 4.25
N PHE A 85 25.79 -5.19 4.22
CA PHE A 85 26.00 -6.51 4.87
C PHE A 85 26.02 -7.72 3.91
N PHE A 86 26.48 -7.52 2.66
CA PHE A 86 26.84 -8.61 1.75
C PHE A 86 28.18 -8.35 1.06
N VAL A 87 29.23 -8.04 1.84
CA VAL A 87 30.62 -8.34 1.46
C VAL A 87 31.35 -8.73 2.74
N GLY A 88 31.63 -10.04 2.87
CA GLY A 88 32.32 -10.64 4.01
C GLY A 88 32.16 -12.15 3.98
#